data_AF-A0A182VX35-F1
#
_entry.id   AF-A0A182VX35-F1
#
_cell.length_a   1.000
_cell.length_b   1.000
_cell.length_c   1.000
_cell.angle_alpha   90.00
_cell.angle_beta   90.00
_cell.angle_gamma   90.00
#
_symmetry.space_group_name_H-M   'P 1'
#
loop_
_entity.id
_entity.type
_entity.pdbx_description
1 polymer ?
#
loop_
_entity_poly.entity_id
_entity_poly.type
_entity_poly.pdbx_seq_one_letter_code
_entity_poly.pdbx_strand_id
1 'polypeptide(L)'
;MANEQVLWSRWSEEWVVLYDDSTMAWFTEPGRSSPAGKILVKEAPEMLAIAHWTGQIPRRPPLPDGVSVSQLIALGSRRKRSKVYWMIAKSEEEVR
;
A
#
# COMPACT_ATOMS: atom_id res chain seq x y z
N MET A 1 -14.63 11.81 30.09
CA MET A 1 -13.71 12.45 29.12
C MET A 1 -12.93 11.31 28.49
N ALA A 2 -13.39 10.82 27.34
CA ALA A 2 -12.83 9.61 26.72
C ALA A 2 -11.54 9.96 25.97
N ASN A 3 -10.50 9.15 26.20
CA ASN A 3 -9.19 9.25 25.55
C ASN A 3 -9.32 9.04 24.03
N GLU A 4 -9.24 10.12 23.26
CA GLU A 4 -9.26 10.13 21.80
C GLU A 4 -7.85 9.91 21.18
N GLN A 5 -7.07 8.97 21.74
CA GLN A 5 -5.72 8.65 21.28
C GLN A 5 -5.50 7.15 21.01
N VAL A 6 -6.43 6.46 20.33
CA VAL A 6 -6.20 5.04 19.94
C VAL A 6 -6.87 4.65 18.61
N LEU A 7 -6.68 5.43 17.54
CA LEU A 7 -7.22 5.07 16.21
C LEU A 7 -6.26 5.30 15.03
N TRP A 8 -4.97 5.56 15.29
CA TRP A 8 -3.97 5.60 14.22
C TRP A 8 -3.55 4.17 13.91
N SER A 9 -4.21 3.57 12.92
CA SER A 9 -3.95 2.22 12.42
C SER A 9 -2.46 2.03 12.16
N ARG A 10 -1.87 1.10 12.91
CA ARG A 10 -0.50 0.65 12.78
C ARG A 10 -0.30 0.10 11.38
N TRP A 11 0.71 0.61 10.67
CA TRP A 11 1.28 -0.11 9.56
C TRP A 11 1.47 -1.58 9.96
N SER A 12 0.96 -2.51 9.16
CA SER A 12 1.16 -3.94 9.37
C SER A 12 2.16 -4.47 8.37
N GLU A 13 2.94 -5.45 8.81
CA GLU A 13 3.78 -6.23 7.90
C GLU A 13 2.90 -7.23 7.16
N GLU A 14 2.99 -7.21 5.83
CA GLU A 14 2.21 -8.07 4.94
C GLU A 14 3.14 -8.70 3.90
N TRP A 15 2.79 -9.89 3.45
CA TRP A 15 3.46 -10.55 2.34
C TRP A 15 2.79 -10.13 1.04
N VAL A 16 3.47 -9.32 0.23
CA VAL A 16 2.91 -8.80 -1.03
C VAL A 16 3.47 -9.58 -2.21
N VAL A 17 2.59 -10.03 -3.10
CA VAL A 17 2.94 -10.73 -4.33
C VAL A 17 2.32 -9.99 -5.51
N LEU A 18 3.14 -9.66 -6.51
CA LEU A 18 2.68 -9.21 -7.82
C LEU A 18 2.74 -10.40 -8.79
N TYR A 19 1.58 -10.87 -9.20
CA TYR A 19 1.44 -11.96 -10.17
C TYR A 19 1.58 -11.46 -11.61
N ASP A 20 1.83 -12.40 -12.53
CA ASP A 20 1.97 -12.16 -13.97
C ASP A 20 0.71 -11.56 -14.62
N ASP A 21 -0.46 -11.91 -14.10
CA ASP A 21 -1.75 -11.35 -14.52
C ASP A 21 -1.97 -9.89 -14.08
N SER A 22 -0.97 -9.27 -13.45
CA SER A 22 -1.00 -7.93 -12.84
C SER A 22 -1.87 -7.81 -11.58
N THR A 23 -2.22 -8.93 -10.94
CA THR A 23 -2.81 -8.93 -9.61
C THR A 23 -1.73 -8.65 -8.58
N MET A 24 -1.88 -7.56 -7.83
CA MET A 24 -1.12 -7.33 -6.61
C MET A 24 -1.97 -7.78 -5.42
N ALA A 25 -1.52 -8.79 -4.69
CA ALA A 25 -2.22 -9.36 -3.54
C ALA A 25 -1.32 -9.32 -2.30
N TRP A 26 -1.94 -9.20 -1.13
CA TRP A 26 -1.23 -9.22 0.14
C TRP A 26 -1.85 -10.21 1.12
N PHE A 27 -1.00 -10.81 1.93
CA PHE A 27 -1.32 -11.89 2.85
C PHE A 27 -0.74 -11.59 4.24
N THR A 28 -1.51 -11.93 5.27
CA THR A 28 -1.07 -11.78 6.67
C THR A 28 0.09 -12.72 7.03
N GLU A 29 0.26 -13.79 6.26
CA GLU A 29 1.31 -14.80 6.45
C GLU A 29 1.70 -15.43 5.10
N PRO A 30 2.95 -15.89 4.94
CA PRO A 30 3.39 -16.50 3.70
C PRO A 30 2.73 -17.86 3.50
N GLY A 31 2.41 -18.22 2.25
CA GLY A 31 1.84 -19.52 1.91
C GLY A 31 0.34 -19.66 2.15
N ARG A 32 -0.36 -18.60 2.60
CA ARG A 32 -1.83 -18.62 2.65
C ARG A 32 -2.43 -18.70 1.25
N SER A 33 -3.49 -19.50 1.11
CA SER A 33 -4.25 -19.61 -0.14
C SER A 33 -5.17 -18.42 -0.39
N SER A 34 -5.65 -17.75 0.66
CA SER A 34 -6.55 -16.60 0.56
C SER A 34 -5.85 -15.29 0.95
N PRO A 35 -5.83 -14.28 0.07
CA PRO A 35 -5.25 -12.98 0.39
C PRO A 35 -6.16 -12.16 1.30
N ALA A 36 -5.54 -11.35 2.17
CA ALA A 36 -6.24 -10.34 2.96
C ALA A 36 -6.83 -9.24 2.07
N GLY A 37 -6.19 -8.98 0.93
CA GLY A 37 -6.75 -8.18 -0.14
C GLY A 37 -5.96 -8.27 -1.42
N LYS A 38 -6.56 -7.77 -2.50
CA LYS A 38 -5.95 -7.74 -3.82
C LYS A 38 -6.46 -6.59 -4.67
N ILE A 39 -5.68 -6.21 -5.66
CA ILE A 39 -6.04 -5.26 -6.70
C ILE A 39 -5.46 -5.69 -8.05
N LEU A 40 -6.21 -5.46 -9.12
CA LEU A 40 -5.74 -5.71 -10.49
C LEU A 40 -5.14 -4.42 -11.05
N VAL A 41 -3.81 -4.29 -11.02
CA VAL A 41 -3.08 -3.04 -11.32
C VAL A 41 -3.36 -2.57 -12.75
N LYS A 42 -3.42 -3.49 -13.71
CA LYS A 42 -3.67 -3.18 -15.13
C LYS A 42 -5.07 -2.58 -15.40
N GLU A 43 -6.03 -2.66 -14.47
CA GLU A 43 -7.32 -1.97 -14.65
C GLU A 43 -7.20 -0.45 -14.48
N ALA A 44 -6.15 0.01 -13.81
CA ALA A 44 -5.93 1.42 -13.50
C ALA A 44 -4.43 1.73 -13.30
N PRO A 45 -3.57 1.46 -14.29
CA PRO A 45 -2.13 1.70 -14.19
C PRO A 45 -1.82 3.18 -13.90
N GLU A 46 -2.67 4.09 -14.36
CA GLU A 46 -2.55 5.54 -14.09
C GLU A 46 -2.76 5.92 -12.63
N MET A 47 -3.28 4.99 -11.80
CA MET A 47 -3.49 5.19 -10.36
C MET A 47 -2.44 4.50 -9.50
N LEU A 48 -1.29 4.14 -10.08
CA LEU A 48 -0.10 3.70 -9.37
C LEU A 48 0.87 4.88 -9.23
N ALA A 49 1.35 5.14 -8.00
CA ALA A 49 2.46 6.06 -7.77
C ALA A 49 3.49 5.43 -6.85
N ILE A 50 4.76 5.69 -7.13
CA ILE A 50 5.90 5.19 -6.36
C ILE A 50 6.80 6.34 -5.92
N ALA A 51 7.44 6.18 -4.77
CA ALA A 51 8.44 7.11 -4.27
C ALA A 51 7.94 8.58 -4.27
N HIS A 52 8.70 9.49 -4.86
CA HIS A 52 8.38 10.92 -4.94
C HIS A 52 7.06 11.22 -5.67
N TRP A 53 6.59 10.34 -6.57
CA TRP A 53 5.31 10.51 -7.27
C TRP A 53 4.11 10.40 -6.32
N THR A 54 4.28 9.76 -5.16
CA THR A 54 3.21 9.64 -4.15
C THR A 54 2.86 10.97 -3.49
N GLY A 55 3.71 11.99 -3.61
CA GLY A 55 3.51 13.31 -2.99
C GLY A 55 2.28 14.06 -3.51
N GLN A 56 1.78 13.70 -4.70
CA GLN A 56 0.58 14.32 -5.28
C GLN A 56 -0.74 13.68 -4.79
N ILE A 57 -0.65 12.55 -4.07
CA ILE A 57 -1.85 11.80 -3.65
C ILE A 57 -2.34 12.33 -2.31
N PRO A 58 -3.61 12.77 -2.21
CA PRO A 58 -4.14 13.36 -0.99
C PRO A 58 -4.30 12.31 0.11
N ARG A 59 -4.38 12.77 1.36
CA ARG A 59 -4.65 11.94 2.56
C ARG A 59 -3.62 10.81 2.76
N ARG A 60 -2.35 11.13 2.49
CA ARG A 60 -1.23 10.25 2.82
C ARG A 60 -1.17 9.98 4.33
N PRO A 61 -1.07 8.72 4.78
CA PRO A 61 -0.87 8.40 6.18
C PRO A 61 0.51 8.87 6.68
N PRO A 62 0.66 9.18 7.98
CA PRO A 62 1.97 9.41 8.59
C PRO A 62 2.87 8.18 8.42
N LEU A 63 4.16 8.41 8.13
CA LEU A 63 5.13 7.34 7.96
C LEU A 63 5.68 6.88 9.32
N PRO A 64 6.02 5.59 9.48
CA PRO A 64 6.80 5.12 10.62
C PRO A 64 8.17 5.79 10.67
N ASP A 65 8.77 5.82 11.85
CA ASP A 65 10.15 6.29 12.01
C ASP A 65 11.12 5.47 11.15
N GLY A 66 12.08 6.15 10.53
CA GLY A 66 13.09 5.52 9.67
C GLY A 66 12.60 5.15 8.26
N VAL A 67 11.32 5.32 7.94
CA VAL A 67 10.79 5.10 6.60
C VAL A 67 10.88 6.39 5.77
N SER A 68 11.44 6.27 4.58
CA SER A 68 11.50 7.36 3.60
C SER A 68 10.33 7.31 2.61
N VAL A 69 10.00 8.46 2.02
CA VAL A 69 9.05 8.58 0.91
C VAL A 69 9.47 7.70 -0.28
N SER A 70 10.76 7.45 -0.48
CA SER A 70 11.29 6.57 -1.53
C SER A 70 10.76 5.13 -1.45
N GLN A 71 10.34 4.68 -0.27
CA GLN A 71 9.79 3.34 -0.05
C GLN A 71 8.28 3.25 -0.27
N LEU A 72 7.60 4.37 -0.50
CA LEU A 72 6.15 4.41 -0.62
C LEU A 72 5.65 3.94 -1.97
N ILE A 73 4.56 3.17 -1.92
CA ILE A 73 3.74 2.78 -3.05
C ILE A 73 2.30 3.14 -2.73
N ALA A 74 1.61 3.77 -3.68
CA ALA A 74 0.20 4.11 -3.57
C ALA A 74 -0.57 3.52 -4.76
N LEU A 75 -1.66 2.82 -4.44
CA LEU A 75 -2.49 2.10 -5.41
C LEU A 75 -3.94 2.58 -5.29
N GLY A 76 -4.44 3.23 -6.34
CA GLY A 76 -5.86 3.55 -6.47
C GLY A 76 -6.66 2.45 -7.19
N SER A 77 -7.98 2.51 -7.08
CA SER A 77 -8.90 1.57 -7.76
C SER A 77 -10.06 2.31 -8.41
N ARG A 78 -10.35 2.01 -9.69
CA ARG A 78 -11.52 2.58 -10.40
C ARG A 78 -12.84 2.14 -9.77
N ARG A 79 -12.88 0.91 -9.23
CA ARG A 79 -14.06 0.32 -8.60
C ARG A 79 -14.37 0.95 -7.24
N LYS A 80 -13.35 1.47 -6.54
CA LYS A 80 -13.48 2.12 -5.23
C LYS A 80 -12.91 3.54 -5.32
N ARG A 81 -13.69 4.45 -5.92
CA ARG A 81 -13.30 5.81 -6.34
C ARG A 81 -12.63 6.72 -5.27
N SER A 82 -12.53 6.30 -4.02
CA SER A 82 -11.90 7.05 -2.93
C SER A 82 -10.90 6.25 -2.10
N LYS A 83 -10.63 4.99 -2.47
CA LYS A 83 -9.73 4.11 -1.72
C LYS A 83 -8.36 4.10 -2.37
N VAL A 84 -7.38 4.59 -1.62
CA VAL A 84 -5.96 4.42 -1.92
C VAL A 84 -5.41 3.40 -0.93
N TYR A 85 -4.74 2.37 -1.45
CA TYR A 85 -3.95 1.47 -0.64
C TYR A 85 -2.53 2.01 -0.57
N TRP A 86 -2.05 2.26 0.64
CA TRP A 86 -0.70 2.71 0.91
C TRP A 86 0.14 1.53 1.35
N MET A 87 1.30 1.36 0.74
CA MET A 87 2.25 0.30 1.06
C MET A 87 3.64 0.92 1.24
N ILE A 88 4.44 0.29 2.09
CA ILE A 88 5.85 0.62 2.31
C ILE A 88 6.65 -0.62 1.97
N ALA A 89 7.58 -0.50 1.02
CA ALA A 89 8.56 -1.53 0.75
C ALA A 89 9.58 -1.59 1.88
N LYS A 90 10.11 -2.78 2.20
CA LYS A 90 11.05 -2.95 3.33
C LYS A 90 12.36 -2.23 3.10
N SER A 91 12.74 -2.04 1.83
CA SER A 91 13.91 -1.27 1.41
C SER A 91 13.60 -0.46 0.16
N GLU A 92 14.46 0.50 -0.17
CA GLU A 92 14.37 1.21 -1.44
C GLU A 92 14.65 0.30 -2.64
N GLU A 93 15.44 -0.76 -2.45
CA GLU A 93 15.79 -1.73 -3.50
C GLU A 93 14.59 -2.53 -3.96
N GLU A 94 13.62 -2.79 -3.07
CA GLU A 94 12.36 -3.45 -3.41
C GLU A 94 11.43 -2.57 -4.28
N VAL A 95 11.70 -1.25 -4.38
CA VAL A 95 10.92 -0.30 -5.20
C VAL A 95 11.58 -0.01 -6.55
N ARG A 96 12.88 -0.31 -6.70
CA ARG A 96 13.65 -0.07 -7.93
C ARG A 96 13.33 -1.11 -9.00
#